data_AF-A0A7J2ZH95-F1
#
_entry.id   AF-A0A7J2ZH95-F1
#
_cell.length_a   1.000
_cell.length_b   1.000
_cell.length_c   1.000
_cell.angle_alpha   90.00
_cell.angle_beta   90.00
_cell.angle_gamma   90.00
#
_symmetry.space_group_name_H-M   'P 1'
#
loop_
_entity.id
_entity.type
_entity.pdbx_description
1 polymer ?
#
loop_
_entity_poly.entity_id
_entity_poly.type
_entity_poly.pdbx_seq_one_letter_code
_entity_poly.pdbx_strand_id
1 'polypeptide(L)'
;MIRFSTLEELNEHLINCSLCPRLVKHRTSVADNPPKRFSGQKYWARPLPGFGDPTAQILVVGLAPAAHGGNRTGRMFTGDGSADTLMHALHSAGLANQP
;
A
#
# COMPACT_ATOMS: atom_id res chain seq x y z
N MET A 1 -16.02 13.12 -15.64
CA MET A 1 -15.63 12.38 -14.43
C MET A 1 -15.37 10.94 -14.84
N ILE A 2 -14.19 10.40 -14.57
CA ILE A 2 -13.94 8.97 -14.79
C ILE A 2 -14.81 8.19 -13.80
N ARG A 3 -15.55 7.20 -14.29
CA ARG A 3 -16.33 6.27 -13.46
C ARG A 3 -15.80 4.87 -13.71
N PHE A 4 -15.62 4.12 -12.63
CA PHE A 4 -15.25 2.71 -12.66
C PHE A 4 -16.45 1.89 -12.21
N SER A 5 -16.66 0.74 -12.83
CA SER A 5 -17.80 -0.15 -12.55
C SER A 5 -17.44 -1.22 -11.51
N THR A 6 -16.14 -1.50 -11.34
CA THR A 6 -15.62 -2.48 -10.38
C THR A 6 -14.39 -1.95 -9.64
N LEU A 7 -14.02 -2.62 -8.54
CA LEU A 7 -12.77 -2.32 -7.84
C LEU A 7 -11.55 -2.69 -8.69
N GLU A 8 -11.65 -3.74 -9.49
CA GLU A 8 -10.60 -4.17 -10.42
C GLU A 8 -10.29 -3.07 -11.43
N GLU A 9 -11.30 -2.51 -12.10
CA GLU A 9 -11.12 -1.41 -13.06
C GLU A 9 -10.48 -0.18 -12.41
N LEU A 10 -10.95 0.18 -11.21
CA LEU A 10 -10.37 1.27 -10.43
C LEU A 10 -8.90 0.98 -10.11
N ASN A 11 -8.58 -0.23 -9.65
CA ASN A 11 -7.23 -0.62 -9.25
C ASN A 11 -6.28 -0.63 -10.45
N GLU A 12 -6.69 -1.13 -11.61
CA GLU A 12 -5.90 -1.11 -12.84
C GLU A 12 -5.57 0.31 -13.29
N HIS A 13 -6.55 1.22 -13.22
CA HIS A 13 -6.30 2.62 -13.51
C HIS A 13 -5.37 3.25 -12.47
N LEU A 14 -5.61 2.98 -11.19
CA LEU A 14 -4.87 3.54 -10.06
C LEU A 14 -3.39 3.20 -10.13
N ILE A 15 -3.01 1.93 -10.36
CA ILE A 15 -1.60 1.50 -10.32
C ILE A 15 -0.74 2.11 -11.43
N ASN A 16 -1.39 2.63 -12.49
CA ASN A 16 -0.74 3.32 -13.60
C ASN A 16 -0.68 4.84 -13.40
N CYS A 17 -1.22 5.38 -12.30
CA CYS A 17 -1.25 6.81 -12.05
C CYS A 17 0.15 7.41 -11.82
N SER A 18 0.40 8.50 -12.54
CA SER A 18 1.64 9.31 -12.51
C SER A 18 1.38 10.81 -12.32
N LEU A 19 0.16 11.20 -11.92
CA LEU A 19 -0.29 12.60 -11.84
C LEU A 19 0.50 13.48 -10.87
N CYS A 20 1.25 12.90 -9.93
CA CYS A 20 2.01 13.63 -8.92
C CYS A 20 3.53 13.44 -9.14
N PRO A 21 4.21 14.30 -9.93
CA PRO A 21 5.61 14.10 -10.29
C PRO A 21 6.55 13.95 -9.09
N ARG A 22 6.30 14.73 -8.02
CA ARG A 22 7.06 14.63 -6.75
C ARG A 22 6.94 13.23 -6.12
N LEU A 23 5.75 12.65 -6.12
CA LEU A 23 5.50 11.34 -5.51
C LEU A 23 6.04 10.20 -6.39
N VAL A 24 5.91 10.34 -7.71
CA VAL A 24 6.52 9.40 -8.68
C VAL A 24 8.03 9.36 -8.46
N LYS A 25 8.70 10.52 -8.47
CA LYS A 25 10.15 10.60 -8.22
C LYS A 25 10.54 10.00 -6.88
N HIS A 26 9.78 10.30 -5.82
CA HIS A 26 10.08 9.80 -4.48
C HIS A 26 9.99 8.27 -4.42
N ARG A 27 8.85 7.70 -4.85
CA ARG A 27 8.59 6.26 -4.75
C ARG A 27 9.56 5.41 -5.57
N THR A 28 9.99 5.91 -6.73
CA THR A 28 10.99 5.24 -7.58
C THR A 28 12.40 5.41 -7.04
N SER A 29 12.83 6.61 -6.60
CA SER A 29 14.19 6.78 -6.09
C SER A 29 14.48 5.93 -4.84
N VAL A 30 13.44 5.71 -4.02
CA VAL A 30 13.49 4.84 -2.85
C VAL A 30 13.66 3.37 -3.25
N ALA A 31 13.03 2.96 -4.35
CA ALA A 31 13.16 1.63 -4.91
C ALA A 31 14.52 1.41 -5.59
N ASP A 32 15.06 2.44 -6.24
CA ASP A 32 16.37 2.40 -6.90
C ASP A 32 17.52 2.35 -5.89
N ASN A 33 17.34 2.94 -4.70
CA ASN A 33 18.35 3.03 -3.65
C ASN A 33 17.81 2.55 -2.29
N PRO A 34 17.48 1.25 -2.15
CA PRO A 34 16.95 0.73 -0.90
C PRO A 34 18.05 0.69 0.17
N PRO A 35 17.69 0.84 1.46
CA PRO A 35 18.65 0.64 2.55
C PRO A 35 19.15 -0.80 2.55
N LYS A 36 20.35 -1.04 3.10
CA LYS A 36 21.02 -2.35 3.10
C LYS A 36 20.11 -3.53 3.52
N ARG A 37 19.24 -3.32 4.52
CA ARG A 37 18.28 -4.34 5.00
C ARG A 37 17.25 -4.81 3.97
N PHE A 38 17.05 -4.06 2.89
CA PHE A 38 16.16 -4.39 1.78
C PHE A 38 16.91 -4.49 0.44
N SER A 39 18.25 -4.60 0.48
CA SER A 39 19.07 -4.76 -0.73
C SER A 39 18.68 -6.03 -1.49
N GLY A 40 18.57 -5.93 -2.81
CA GLY A 40 18.16 -7.02 -3.69
C GLY A 40 16.66 -7.34 -3.70
N GLN A 41 15.84 -6.70 -2.86
CA GLN A 41 14.39 -6.88 -2.90
C GLN A 41 13.78 -6.10 -4.06
N LYS A 42 12.80 -6.71 -4.73
CA LYS A 42 11.98 -6.02 -5.73
C LYS A 42 10.94 -5.15 -5.02
N TYR A 43 10.95 -3.84 -5.32
CA TYR A 43 9.98 -2.90 -4.79
C TYR A 43 8.76 -2.79 -5.71
N TRP A 44 7.60 -2.50 -5.12
CA TRP A 44 6.38 -2.18 -5.85
C TRP A 44 6.47 -0.85 -6.62
N ALA A 45 6.94 0.22 -5.96
CA ALA A 45 7.23 1.54 -6.56
C ALA A 45 6.08 2.16 -7.39
N ARG A 46 4.83 1.82 -7.07
CA ARG A 46 3.60 2.23 -7.77
C ARG A 46 2.54 2.68 -6.75
N PRO A 47 1.44 3.32 -7.17
CA PRO A 47 0.27 3.52 -6.30
C PRO A 47 -0.21 2.20 -5.72
N LEU A 48 -0.72 2.22 -4.49
CA LEU A 48 -1.20 1.02 -3.82
C LEU A 48 -2.72 0.92 -3.96
N PRO A 49 -3.25 -0.21 -4.47
CA PRO A 49 -4.65 -0.56 -4.30
C PRO A 49 -5.07 -0.63 -2.83
N GLY A 50 -6.36 -0.47 -2.57
CA GLY A 50 -6.95 -0.83 -1.29
C GLY A 50 -6.75 -2.33 -0.98
N PHE A 51 -6.77 -2.69 0.30
CA PHE A 51 -6.64 -4.06 0.76
C PHE A 51 -7.70 -4.36 1.82
N GLY A 52 -8.35 -5.51 1.72
CA GLY A 52 -9.38 -5.96 2.65
C GLY A 52 -10.56 -6.61 1.94
N ASP A 53 -11.62 -6.83 2.70
CA ASP A 53 -12.90 -7.33 2.20
C ASP A 53 -13.62 -6.22 1.40
N PRO A 54 -13.96 -6.42 0.11
CA PRO A 54 -14.76 -5.49 -0.69
C PRO A 54 -16.11 -5.12 -0.10
N THR A 55 -16.62 -5.94 0.82
CA THR A 55 -17.90 -5.79 1.51
C THR A 55 -17.74 -5.39 2.98
N ALA A 56 -16.54 -4.97 3.40
CA ALA A 56 -16.26 -4.56 4.76
C ALA A 56 -17.19 -3.44 5.25
N GLN A 57 -17.61 -3.54 6.52
CA GLN A 57 -18.40 -2.51 7.18
C GLN A 57 -17.53 -1.41 7.84
N ILE A 58 -16.22 -1.64 7.93
CA ILE A 58 -15.26 -0.72 8.54
C ILE A 58 -14.18 -0.40 7.50
N LEU A 59 -13.93 0.89 7.29
CA LEU A 59 -12.85 1.38 6.43
C LEU A 59 -11.78 2.09 7.27
N VAL A 60 -10.54 1.62 7.19
CA VAL A 60 -9.38 2.26 7.81
C VAL A 60 -8.65 3.09 6.76
N VAL A 61 -8.61 4.41 6.96
CA VAL A 61 -7.92 5.35 6.05
C VAL A 61 -6.65 5.85 6.70
N GLY A 62 -5.50 5.46 6.13
CA GLY A 62 -4.18 5.96 6.54
C GLY A 62 -3.79 7.26 5.84
N LEU A 63 -2.63 7.81 6.22
CA LEU A 63 -2.12 9.05 5.63
C LEU A 63 -1.50 8.84 4.23
N ALA A 64 -0.47 7.99 4.14
CA ALA A 64 0.24 7.69 2.92
C ALA A 64 1.07 6.39 3.06
N PRO A 65 1.41 5.69 1.96
CA PRO A 65 2.28 4.52 2.03
C PRO A 65 3.69 4.87 2.53
N ALA A 66 4.22 4.07 3.45
CA ALA A 66 5.60 4.20 3.89
C ALA A 66 6.59 3.86 2.76
N ALA A 67 7.71 4.59 2.72
CA ALA A 67 8.77 4.43 1.73
C ALA A 67 9.31 2.99 1.62
N HIS A 68 9.34 2.25 2.74
CA HIS A 68 9.82 0.87 2.78
C HIS A 68 8.81 -0.13 3.37
N GLY A 69 7.56 0.29 3.56
CA GLY A 69 6.43 -0.58 3.86
C GLY A 69 5.66 -0.83 2.58
N GLY A 70 4.48 -0.21 2.46
CA GLY A 70 3.62 -0.33 1.28
C GLY A 70 4.32 -0.06 -0.06
N ASN A 71 5.21 0.93 -0.15
CA ASN A 71 5.95 1.20 -1.40
C ASN A 71 6.89 0.05 -1.81
N ARG A 72 7.33 -0.77 -0.85
CA ARG A 72 8.15 -1.96 -1.09
C ARG A 72 7.26 -3.18 -1.35
N THR A 73 6.28 -3.42 -0.50
CA THR A 73 5.48 -4.65 -0.47
C THR A 73 4.31 -4.65 -1.46
N GLY A 74 3.83 -3.49 -1.87
CA GLY A 74 2.66 -3.34 -2.74
C GLY A 74 1.32 -3.56 -2.06
N ARG A 75 1.30 -3.75 -0.74
CA ARG A 75 0.07 -3.94 0.05
C ARG A 75 -0.06 -2.85 1.11
N MET A 76 -1.26 -2.30 1.26
CA MET A 76 -1.56 -1.30 2.28
C MET A 76 -1.27 -1.89 3.67
N PHE A 77 -0.70 -1.07 4.55
CA PHE A 77 -0.34 -1.47 5.92
C PHE A 77 0.43 -2.79 5.96
N THR A 78 1.58 -2.88 5.28
CA THR A 78 2.44 -4.08 5.33
C THR A 78 3.92 -3.73 5.18
N GLY A 79 4.76 -4.29 6.06
CA GLY A 79 6.22 -4.26 5.94
C GLY A 79 6.92 -3.09 6.64
N ASP A 80 6.27 -2.46 7.61
CA ASP A 80 6.82 -1.45 8.50
C ASP A 80 6.17 -1.52 9.90
N GLY A 81 6.74 -0.85 10.90
CA GLY A 81 6.25 -0.97 12.28
C GLY A 81 4.85 -0.38 12.52
N SER A 82 4.39 0.56 11.68
CA SER A 82 3.03 1.11 11.78
C SER A 82 1.99 0.10 11.31
N ALA A 83 2.33 -0.62 10.23
CA ALA A 83 1.56 -1.74 9.74
C ALA A 83 1.49 -2.85 10.78
N ASP A 84 2.62 -3.24 11.37
CA ASP A 84 2.66 -4.30 12.37
C ASP A 84 1.74 -3.95 13.55
N THR A 85 1.83 -2.72 14.06
CA THR A 85 0.96 -2.25 15.17
C THR A 85 -0.53 -2.34 14.81
N LEU A 86 -0.91 -1.87 13.62
CA LEU A 86 -2.30 -1.90 13.18
C LEU A 86 -2.81 -3.34 13.01
N MET A 87 -2.05 -4.20 12.33
CA MET A 87 -2.48 -5.57 12.02
C MET A 87 -2.62 -6.41 13.29
N HIS A 88 -1.73 -6.25 14.27
CA HIS A 88 -1.87 -6.87 15.59
C HIS A 88 -3.13 -6.40 16.32
N ALA A 89 -3.46 -5.11 16.26
CA ALA A 89 -4.66 -4.57 16.89
C ALA A 89 -5.93 -5.08 16.21
N LEU A 90 -5.97 -5.13 14.87
CA LEU A 90 -7.09 -5.66 14.10
C LEU A 90 -7.31 -7.16 14.38
N HIS A 91 -6.23 -7.94 14.42
CA HIS A 91 -6.30 -9.35 14.78
C HIS A 91 -6.84 -9.55 16.20
N SER A 92 -6.33 -8.78 17.17
CA SER A 92 -6.80 -8.84 18.56
C SER A 92 -8.28 -8.46 18.72
N ALA A 93 -8.79 -7.60 17.83
CA ALA A 93 -10.20 -7.22 17.78
C ALA A 93 -11.08 -8.20 16.97
N GLY A 94 -10.52 -9.30 16.44
CA GLY A 94 -11.25 -10.26 15.61
C GLY A 94 -11.59 -9.75 14.19
N LEU A 95 -10.90 -8.70 13.73
CA LEU A 95 -11.12 -8.06 12.43
C LEU A 95 -10.10 -8.49 11.36
N ALA A 96 -9.11 -9.30 11.73
CA ALA A 96 -8.14 -9.89 10.81
C ALA A 96 -7.90 -11.36 11.16
N ASN A 97 -7.58 -12.17 10.16
CA ASN A 97 -7.30 -13.60 10.35
C ASN A 97 -5.85 -13.90 10.76
N GLN A 98 -4.96 -12.90 10.70
CA GLN A 98 -3.56 -12.98 11.08
C GLN A 98 -3.10 -11.61 11.64
N PRO A 99 -2.14 -11.60 12.58
CA PRO A 99 -1.53 -10.37 13.09
C PRO A 99 -0.59 -9.69 12.08
#